data_AF-A0A0F9HVH1-F1
#
_entry.id   AF-A0A0F9HVH1-F1
#
_cell.length_a   1.000
_cell.length_b   1.000
_cell.length_c   1.000
_cell.angle_alpha   90.00
_cell.angle_beta   90.00
_cell.angle_gamma   90.00
#
_symmetry.space_group_name_H-M   'P 1'
#
loop_
_entity.id
_entity.type
_entity.pdbx_description
1 polymer ?
#
loop_
_entity_poly.entity_id
_entity_poly.type
_entity_poly.pdbx_seq_one_letter_code
_entity_poly.pdbx_strand_id
1 'polypeptide(L)'
;LDPLDQALLGQMDAMKYHSGVFTALMPTAWQEEDKVRREFFRAVRDFSEQTRLEQEDLDRQVRDGEINMSQWSRGRSELRGRNANYFEDLSETERYKNIALEMEDITREDGTIREGLISRAEKRDQLPPIQHPADELLNFYYSIKLERKLDPDTGTTVDDWDGYFLKIDAIIAALEGANRDDFVQVITKNMTDLEKLRWQVSKRYFRGYNRRQEAIIVTQFTEVEQVQIKKWIFGTPAERDAAREILRDDGTKLISAYQSQIRITGQNLRKISPELDAWLQFFEITESTLSDAAAILYLEYRRDNGIRP
;
A
#
# COMPACT_ATOMS: atom_id res chain seq x y z
N LEU A 1 -29.60 -23.75 -53.91
CA LEU A 1 -30.14 -23.15 -52.68
C LEU A 1 -30.91 -21.92 -53.12
N ASP A 2 -32.16 -21.81 -52.68
CA ASP A 2 -32.98 -20.62 -52.92
C ASP A 2 -32.22 -19.39 -52.38
N PRO A 3 -32.34 -18.18 -52.98
CA PRO A 3 -31.65 -16.99 -52.46
C PRO A 3 -31.99 -16.71 -50.98
N LEU A 4 -33.18 -17.14 -50.54
CA LEU A 4 -33.61 -17.10 -49.15
C LEU A 4 -32.79 -18.04 -48.26
N ASP A 5 -32.48 -19.24 -48.73
CA ASP A 5 -31.69 -20.24 -47.99
C ASP A 5 -30.22 -19.84 -47.89
N GLN A 6 -29.68 -19.15 -48.90
CA GLN A 6 -28.32 -18.60 -48.85
C GLN A 6 -28.20 -17.42 -47.89
N ALA A 7 -29.24 -16.57 -47.80
CA ALA A 7 -29.29 -15.51 -46.80
C ALA A 7 -29.41 -16.06 -45.38
N LEU A 8 -30.19 -17.13 -45.19
CA LEU A 8 -30.33 -17.80 -43.90
C LEU A 8 -29.02 -18.47 -43.45
N LEU A 9 -28.34 -19.15 -44.38
CA LEU A 9 -27.02 -19.75 -44.13
C LEU A 9 -25.95 -18.69 -43.84
N GLY A 10 -25.97 -17.55 -44.54
CA GLY A 10 -25.08 -16.42 -44.26
C GLY A 10 -25.33 -15.78 -42.89
N GLN A 11 -26.59 -15.70 -42.44
CA GLN A 11 -26.93 -15.24 -41.09
C GLN A 11 -26.53 -16.25 -40.02
N MET A 12 -26.66 -17.55 -40.29
CA MET A 12 -26.23 -18.61 -39.37
C MET A 12 -24.70 -18.68 -39.25
N ASP A 13 -23.94 -18.52 -40.33
CA ASP A 13 -22.48 -18.44 -40.29
C ASP A 13 -21.98 -17.15 -39.61
N ALA A 14 -22.68 -16.02 -39.79
CA ALA A 14 -22.42 -14.81 -39.02
C ALA A 14 -22.68 -15.03 -37.52
N MET A 15 -23.77 -15.70 -37.15
CA MET A 15 -24.04 -16.06 -35.74
C MET A 15 -23.01 -17.05 -35.20
N LYS A 16 -22.44 -17.94 -36.02
CA LYS A 16 -21.43 -18.92 -35.62
C LYS A 16 -20.04 -18.31 -35.42
N TYR A 17 -19.71 -17.26 -36.18
CA TYR A 17 -18.52 -16.44 -35.93
C TYR A 17 -18.71 -15.48 -34.74
N HIS A 18 -19.95 -15.09 -34.44
CA HIS A 18 -20.28 -14.25 -33.27
C HIS A 18 -20.64 -15.04 -32.01
N SER A 19 -20.79 -16.36 -32.05
CA SER A 19 -21.18 -17.19 -30.89
C SER A 19 -20.10 -17.32 -29.81
N GLY A 20 -18.89 -16.79 -30.05
CA GLY A 20 -17.85 -16.60 -29.02
C GLY A 20 -17.79 -15.17 -28.44
N VAL A 21 -18.59 -14.24 -28.95
CA VAL A 21 -18.61 -12.81 -28.58
C VAL A 21 -20.05 -12.32 -28.51
N PHE A 22 -20.94 -13.07 -27.86
CA PHE A 22 -22.18 -12.49 -27.33
C PHE A 22 -21.89 -11.97 -25.93
N THR A 23 -21.20 -10.84 -25.85
CA THR A 23 -21.60 -9.85 -24.85
C THR A 23 -23.04 -9.51 -25.22
N ALA A 24 -24.01 -10.06 -24.49
CA ALA A 24 -25.38 -9.57 -24.56
C ALA A 24 -25.29 -8.04 -24.51
N LEU A 25 -25.90 -7.35 -25.50
CA LEU A 25 -25.88 -5.89 -25.58
C LEU A 25 -26.43 -5.37 -24.25
N MET A 26 -25.53 -5.02 -23.34
CA MET A 26 -25.87 -4.49 -22.03
C MET A 26 -26.79 -3.29 -22.28
N PRO A 27 -27.91 -3.14 -21.55
CA PRO A 27 -28.72 -1.94 -21.54
C PRO A 27 -27.87 -0.67 -21.57
N THR A 28 -28.28 0.33 -22.35
CA THR A 28 -27.51 1.56 -22.58
C THR A 28 -27.06 2.23 -21.28
N ALA A 29 -27.93 2.24 -20.26
CA ALA A 29 -27.60 2.77 -18.94
C ALA A 29 -26.41 2.06 -18.26
N TRP A 30 -26.22 0.76 -18.49
CA TRP A 30 -25.10 0.00 -17.92
C TRP A 30 -23.81 0.20 -18.71
N GLN A 31 -23.92 0.36 -20.03
CA GLN A 31 -22.77 0.77 -20.86
C GLN A 31 -22.28 2.17 -20.50
N GLU A 32 -23.21 3.07 -20.17
CA GLU A 32 -22.91 4.40 -19.66
C GLU A 32 -22.23 4.34 -18.29
N GLU A 33 -22.72 3.53 -17.35
CA GLU A 33 -22.04 3.31 -16.07
C GLU A 33 -20.60 2.75 -16.23
N ASP A 34 -20.41 1.75 -17.10
CA ASP A 34 -19.09 1.18 -17.38
C ASP A 34 -18.15 2.19 -18.06
N LYS A 35 -18.69 3.07 -18.91
CA LYS A 35 -17.93 4.18 -19.49
C LYS A 35 -17.50 5.16 -18.39
N VAL A 36 -18.42 5.55 -17.51
CA VAL A 36 -18.11 6.50 -16.42
C VAL A 36 -17.13 5.88 -15.42
N ARG A 37 -17.21 4.58 -15.13
CA ARG A 37 -16.20 3.86 -14.33
C ARG A 37 -14.81 3.89 -14.98
N ARG A 38 -14.72 3.67 -16.28
CA ARG A 38 -13.43 3.78 -17.01
C ARG A 38 -12.88 5.18 -17.00
N GLU A 39 -13.73 6.21 -17.09
CA GLU A 39 -13.34 7.61 -16.97
C GLU A 39 -12.82 7.94 -15.56
N PHE A 40 -13.44 7.39 -14.51
CA PHE A 40 -12.96 7.50 -13.13
C PHE A 40 -11.52 7.00 -12.98
N PHE A 41 -11.26 5.73 -13.36
CA PHE A 41 -9.92 5.16 -13.22
C PHE A 41 -8.89 5.79 -14.17
N ARG A 42 -9.32 6.35 -15.31
CA ARG A 42 -8.43 7.18 -16.14
C ARG A 42 -8.01 8.44 -15.39
N ALA A 43 -8.94 9.16 -14.76
CA ALA A 43 -8.61 10.35 -13.99
C ALA A 43 -7.67 10.05 -12.81
N VAL A 44 -7.91 8.94 -12.09
CA VAL A 44 -7.01 8.47 -11.02
C VAL A 44 -5.61 8.16 -11.55
N ARG A 45 -5.50 7.54 -12.74
CA ARG A 45 -4.22 7.24 -13.38
C ARG A 45 -3.48 8.50 -13.81
N ASP A 46 -4.18 9.46 -14.41
CA ASP A 46 -3.60 10.73 -14.85
C ASP A 46 -3.07 11.53 -13.65
N PHE A 47 -3.82 11.55 -12.53
CA PHE A 47 -3.37 12.17 -11.28
C PHE A 47 -2.19 11.43 -10.63
N SER A 48 -2.19 10.09 -10.70
CA SER A 48 -1.08 9.27 -10.21
C SER A 48 0.20 9.53 -11.02
N GLU A 49 0.09 9.75 -12.32
CA GLU A 49 1.23 10.13 -13.17
C GLU A 49 1.77 11.51 -12.82
N GLN A 50 0.91 12.49 -12.54
CA GLN A 50 1.35 13.79 -12.03
C GLN A 50 2.08 13.65 -10.69
N THR A 51 1.52 12.87 -9.76
CA THR A 51 2.13 12.58 -8.45
C THR A 51 3.50 11.91 -8.62
N ARG A 52 3.65 11.03 -9.61
CA ARG A 52 4.93 10.41 -9.97
C ARG A 52 5.97 11.44 -10.40
N LEU A 53 5.59 12.40 -11.24
CA LEU A 53 6.51 13.48 -11.66
C LEU A 53 6.92 14.37 -10.47
N GLU A 54 6.00 14.67 -9.56
CA GLU A 54 6.33 15.39 -8.31
C GLU A 54 7.26 14.57 -7.41
N GLN A 55 7.08 13.25 -7.38
CA GLN A 55 7.99 12.34 -6.66
C GLN A 55 9.39 12.30 -7.30
N GLU A 56 9.49 12.35 -8.63
CA GLU A 56 10.79 12.46 -9.32
C GLU A 56 11.52 13.76 -8.96
N ASP A 57 10.78 14.86 -8.78
CA ASP A 57 11.39 16.11 -8.32
C ASP A 57 11.89 16.00 -6.88
N LEU A 58 11.15 15.34 -5.97
CA LEU A 58 11.66 15.04 -4.62
C LEU A 58 12.94 14.19 -4.66
N ASP A 59 12.98 13.15 -5.51
CA ASP A 59 14.18 12.32 -5.70
C ASP A 59 15.37 13.15 -6.18
N ARG A 60 15.14 14.09 -7.12
CA ARG A 60 16.16 15.03 -7.59
C ARG A 60 16.64 15.94 -6.45
N GLN A 61 15.74 16.56 -5.71
CA GLN A 61 16.07 17.45 -4.59
C GLN A 61 16.92 16.75 -3.53
N VAL A 62 16.64 15.47 -3.22
CA VAL A 62 17.50 14.67 -2.31
C VAL A 62 18.89 14.47 -2.88
N ARG A 63 18.99 14.09 -4.17
CA ARG A 63 20.27 13.86 -4.83
C ARG A 63 21.13 15.11 -4.88
N ASP A 64 20.51 16.24 -5.15
CA ASP A 64 21.14 17.56 -5.19
C ASP A 64 21.51 18.10 -3.80
N GLY A 65 20.96 17.50 -2.73
CA GLY A 65 21.15 17.91 -1.35
C GLY A 65 20.31 19.11 -0.93
N GLU A 66 19.28 19.46 -1.72
CA GLU A 66 18.30 20.51 -1.39
C GLU A 66 17.42 20.09 -0.20
N ILE A 67 17.08 18.80 -0.13
CA ILE A 67 16.37 18.19 0.99
C ILE A 67 17.10 16.94 1.49
N ASN A 68 16.86 16.57 2.74
CA ASN A 68 17.37 15.33 3.34
C ASN A 68 16.37 14.16 3.18
N MET A 69 16.77 12.95 3.60
CA MET A 69 15.95 11.76 3.36
C MET A 69 14.70 11.69 4.24
N SER A 70 14.72 12.32 5.42
CA SER A 70 13.55 12.49 6.27
C SER A 70 12.52 13.43 5.64
N GLN A 71 12.96 14.54 5.03
CA GLN A 71 12.12 15.44 4.25
C GLN A 71 11.52 14.73 3.04
N TRP A 72 12.33 13.95 2.31
CA TRP A 72 11.84 13.12 1.21
C TRP A 72 10.78 12.12 1.65
N SER A 73 11.02 11.42 2.77
CA SER A 73 10.07 10.44 3.31
C SER A 73 8.74 11.10 3.66
N ARG A 74 8.77 12.30 4.25
CA ARG A 74 7.56 13.09 4.56
C ARG A 74 6.85 13.57 3.29
N GLY A 75 7.57 14.18 2.34
CA GLY A 75 7.00 14.65 1.07
C GLY A 75 6.36 13.50 0.28
N ARG A 76 6.98 12.32 0.31
CA ARG A 76 6.41 11.10 -0.26
C ARG A 76 5.13 10.66 0.45
N SER A 77 5.10 10.67 1.79
CA SER A 77 3.87 10.38 2.55
C SER A 77 2.75 11.35 2.18
N GLU A 78 3.06 12.64 2.04
CA GLU A 78 2.11 13.68 1.63
C GLU A 78 1.59 13.46 0.21
N LEU A 79 2.46 13.12 -0.74
CA LEU A 79 2.09 12.75 -2.11
C LEU A 79 1.13 11.54 -2.14
N ARG A 80 1.43 10.52 -1.34
CA ARG A 80 0.56 9.32 -1.23
C ARG A 80 -0.77 9.66 -0.56
N GLY A 81 -0.76 10.49 0.49
CA GLY A 81 -1.97 11.02 1.11
C GLY A 81 -2.83 11.80 0.13
N ARG A 82 -2.22 12.66 -0.70
CA ARG A 82 -2.93 13.38 -1.77
C ARG A 82 -3.55 12.43 -2.80
N ASN A 83 -2.84 11.38 -3.21
CA ASN A 83 -3.37 10.40 -4.15
C ASN A 83 -4.58 9.63 -3.58
N ALA A 84 -4.50 9.24 -2.30
CA ALA A 84 -5.61 8.59 -1.60
C ALA A 84 -6.82 9.53 -1.46
N ASN A 85 -6.59 10.77 -1.03
CA ASN A 85 -7.65 11.78 -0.91
C ASN A 85 -8.27 12.10 -2.28
N TYR A 86 -7.47 12.19 -3.34
CA TYR A 86 -7.98 12.41 -4.69
C TYR A 86 -8.91 11.29 -5.15
N PHE A 87 -8.56 10.02 -4.86
CA PHE A 87 -9.44 8.88 -5.14
C PHE A 87 -10.78 9.03 -4.41
N GLU A 88 -10.75 9.35 -3.12
CA GLU A 88 -11.95 9.53 -2.29
C GLU A 88 -12.79 10.72 -2.77
N ASP A 89 -12.19 11.89 -2.89
CA ASP A 89 -12.84 13.13 -3.34
C ASP A 89 -13.48 12.95 -4.71
N LEU A 90 -12.75 12.34 -5.66
CA LEU A 90 -13.27 12.03 -6.98
C LEU A 90 -14.47 11.09 -6.86
N SER A 91 -14.39 10.08 -5.98
CA SER A 91 -15.46 9.09 -5.81
C SER A 91 -16.72 9.69 -5.22
N GLU A 92 -16.65 10.79 -4.46
CA GLU A 92 -17.81 11.48 -3.90
C GLU A 92 -18.44 12.54 -4.84
N THR A 93 -17.81 12.84 -5.98
CA THR A 93 -18.39 13.79 -6.92
C THR A 93 -19.72 13.27 -7.51
N GLU A 94 -20.63 14.19 -7.87
CA GLU A 94 -21.97 13.86 -8.38
C GLU A 94 -21.95 12.84 -9.54
N ARG A 95 -20.90 12.89 -10.36
CA ARG A 95 -20.70 12.01 -11.50
C ARG A 95 -20.36 10.58 -11.13
N TYR A 96 -19.64 10.36 -10.01
CA TYR A 96 -19.06 9.06 -9.66
C TYR A 96 -19.66 8.43 -8.40
N LYS A 97 -20.31 9.22 -7.52
CA LYS A 97 -20.81 8.76 -6.19
C LYS A 97 -21.76 7.57 -6.21
N ASN A 98 -22.51 7.39 -7.29
CA ASN A 98 -23.50 6.32 -7.41
C ASN A 98 -22.99 5.12 -8.21
N ILE A 99 -21.71 5.09 -8.59
CA ILE A 99 -21.12 4.04 -9.43
C ILE A 99 -20.37 3.04 -8.57
N ALA A 100 -20.48 1.76 -8.92
CA ALA A 100 -19.73 0.71 -8.27
C ALA A 100 -18.29 0.74 -8.80
N LEU A 101 -17.35 1.15 -7.96
CA LEU A 101 -15.93 1.26 -8.32
C LEU A 101 -15.11 0.06 -7.83
N GLU A 102 -15.57 -0.61 -6.76
CA GLU A 102 -14.91 -1.74 -6.12
C GLU A 102 -15.74 -3.02 -6.29
N MET A 103 -15.12 -4.18 -6.10
CA MET A 103 -15.78 -5.47 -6.29
C MET A 103 -16.74 -5.80 -5.16
N GLU A 104 -16.29 -5.62 -3.93
CA GLU A 104 -17.06 -5.84 -2.71
C GLU A 104 -17.75 -4.56 -2.24
N ASP A 105 -18.77 -4.73 -1.40
CA ASP A 105 -19.45 -3.64 -0.72
C ASP A 105 -18.52 -3.01 0.32
N ILE A 106 -18.45 -1.68 0.34
CA ILE A 106 -17.61 -0.94 1.29
C ILE A 106 -18.51 -0.28 2.31
N THR A 107 -18.33 -0.64 3.59
CA THR A 107 -18.92 0.12 4.68
C THR A 107 -18.05 1.34 4.98
N ARG A 108 -18.59 2.53 4.77
CA ARG A 108 -17.95 3.81 5.10
C ARG A 108 -18.00 4.05 6.62
N GLU A 109 -17.17 4.98 7.09
CA GLU A 109 -17.09 5.35 8.52
C GLU A 109 -18.41 5.91 9.07
N ASP A 110 -19.25 6.50 8.22
CA ASP A 110 -20.59 6.99 8.56
C ASP A 110 -21.67 5.88 8.61
N GLY A 111 -21.27 4.63 8.37
CA GLY A 111 -22.16 3.45 8.35
C GLY A 111 -22.91 3.27 7.04
N THR A 112 -22.67 4.10 6.02
CA THR A 112 -23.26 3.91 4.69
C THR A 112 -22.51 2.83 3.92
N ILE A 113 -23.23 2.05 3.10
CA ILE A 113 -22.63 1.00 2.28
C ILE A 113 -22.55 1.51 0.84
N ARG A 114 -21.33 1.62 0.30
CA ARG A 114 -21.13 1.78 -1.13
C ARG A 114 -21.20 0.42 -1.78
N GLU A 115 -22.18 0.26 -2.67
CA GLU A 115 -22.41 -0.97 -3.39
C GLU A 115 -21.24 -1.32 -4.32
N GLY A 116 -20.73 -2.53 -4.21
CA GLY A 116 -19.71 -3.13 -5.05
C GLY A 116 -20.29 -3.74 -6.33
N LEU A 117 -19.40 -4.13 -7.23
CA LEU A 117 -19.76 -4.70 -8.54
C LEU A 117 -20.48 -6.04 -8.41
N ILE A 118 -20.16 -6.85 -7.40
CA ILE A 118 -20.81 -8.15 -7.16
C ILE A 118 -22.27 -7.94 -6.75
N SER A 119 -22.51 -7.20 -5.66
CA SER A 119 -23.86 -6.90 -5.17
C SER A 119 -24.71 -6.22 -6.23
N ARG A 120 -24.11 -5.34 -7.04
CA ARG A 120 -24.80 -4.67 -8.14
C ARG A 120 -25.15 -5.61 -9.29
N ALA A 121 -24.28 -6.57 -9.63
CA ALA A 121 -24.55 -7.57 -10.65
C ALA A 121 -25.63 -8.57 -10.19
N GLU A 122 -25.59 -8.98 -8.92
CA GLU A 122 -26.62 -9.82 -8.30
C GLU A 122 -28.00 -9.15 -8.34
N LYS A 123 -28.11 -7.86 -7.98
CA LYS A 123 -29.37 -7.11 -8.08
C LYS A 123 -29.91 -6.97 -9.51
N ARG A 124 -29.06 -7.18 -10.51
CA ARG A 124 -29.41 -7.09 -11.94
C ARG A 124 -29.67 -8.45 -12.56
N ASP A 125 -29.67 -9.53 -11.77
CA ASP A 125 -29.73 -10.92 -12.23
C ASP A 125 -28.68 -11.23 -13.31
N GLN A 126 -27.48 -10.63 -13.16
CA GLN A 126 -26.37 -10.80 -14.09
C GLN A 126 -25.22 -11.54 -13.44
N LEU A 127 -24.42 -12.20 -14.28
CA LEU A 127 -23.08 -12.60 -13.89
C LEU A 127 -22.26 -11.34 -13.56
N PRO A 128 -21.41 -11.38 -12.52
CA PRO A 128 -20.52 -10.27 -12.22
C PRO A 128 -19.71 -9.93 -13.48
N PRO A 129 -19.48 -8.63 -13.75
CA PRO A 129 -18.67 -8.24 -14.90
C PRO A 129 -17.31 -8.93 -14.79
N ILE A 130 -16.97 -9.73 -15.81
CA ILE A 130 -15.65 -10.36 -15.91
C ILE A 130 -14.66 -9.25 -16.22
N GLN A 131 -14.11 -8.61 -15.19
CA GLN A 131 -12.95 -7.76 -15.35
C GLN A 131 -11.72 -8.64 -15.59
N HIS A 132 -10.78 -8.14 -16.39
CA HIS A 132 -9.48 -8.79 -16.46
C HIS A 132 -8.86 -8.72 -15.06
N PRO A 133 -8.38 -9.83 -14.47
CA PRO A 133 -7.85 -9.84 -13.09
C PRO A 133 -6.77 -8.78 -12.84
N ALA A 134 -6.00 -8.42 -13.87
CA ALA A 134 -5.01 -7.35 -13.78
C ALA A 134 -5.60 -5.95 -13.55
N ASP A 135 -6.77 -5.63 -14.13
CA ASP A 135 -7.43 -4.33 -13.95
C ASP A 135 -7.99 -4.20 -12.53
N GLU A 136 -8.55 -5.28 -11.99
CA GLU A 136 -9.07 -5.34 -10.62
C GLU A 136 -7.97 -5.11 -9.59
N LEU A 137 -6.85 -5.84 -9.72
CA LEU A 137 -5.72 -5.69 -8.81
C LEU A 137 -5.05 -4.32 -8.95
N LEU A 138 -5.11 -3.72 -10.13
CA LEU A 138 -4.64 -2.35 -10.34
C LEU A 138 -5.54 -1.33 -9.65
N ASN A 139 -6.86 -1.53 -9.67
CA ASN A 139 -7.80 -0.71 -8.91
C ASN A 139 -7.56 -0.84 -7.41
N PHE A 140 -7.34 -2.07 -6.92
CA PHE A 140 -7.00 -2.32 -5.53
C PHE A 140 -5.65 -1.68 -5.15
N TYR A 141 -4.64 -1.69 -6.03
CA TYR A 141 -3.39 -0.98 -5.80
C TYR A 141 -3.60 0.53 -5.59
N TYR A 142 -4.46 1.17 -6.39
CA TYR A 142 -4.76 2.60 -6.24
C TYR A 142 -5.59 2.92 -4.99
N SER A 143 -6.30 1.94 -4.42
CA SER A 143 -7.07 2.14 -3.19
C SER A 143 -6.25 1.91 -1.91
N ILE A 144 -5.01 1.40 -2.00
CA ILE A 144 -4.16 1.21 -0.81
C ILE A 144 -3.83 2.57 -0.19
N LYS A 145 -4.33 2.79 1.03
CA LYS A 145 -3.98 3.94 1.87
C LYS A 145 -2.71 3.66 2.69
N LEU A 146 -1.88 4.69 2.81
CA LEU A 146 -0.78 4.70 3.77
C LEU A 146 -1.35 5.02 5.15
N GLU A 147 -1.30 4.04 6.04
CA GLU A 147 -1.83 4.17 7.41
C GLU A 147 -0.77 4.77 8.35
N ARG A 148 -1.22 5.30 9.48
CA ARG A 148 -0.36 5.80 10.55
C ARG A 148 -0.38 4.84 11.72
N LYS A 149 0.80 4.45 12.21
CA LYS A 149 0.97 3.58 13.38
C LYS A 149 1.78 4.25 14.47
N LEU A 150 1.59 3.81 15.71
CA LEU A 150 2.46 4.20 16.81
C LEU A 150 3.79 3.46 16.68
N ASP A 151 4.91 4.17 16.63
CA ASP A 151 6.22 3.58 16.82
C ASP A 151 6.43 3.35 18.33
N PRO A 152 6.53 2.11 18.80
CA PRO A 152 6.72 1.84 20.21
C PRO A 152 8.11 2.20 20.73
N ASP A 153 9.13 2.35 19.88
CA ASP A 153 10.47 2.78 20.31
C ASP A 153 10.46 4.24 20.80
N THR A 154 9.86 5.12 20.00
CA THR A 154 9.78 6.57 20.26
C THR A 154 8.49 7.01 20.95
N GLY A 155 7.42 6.21 20.86
CA GLY A 155 6.07 6.58 21.27
C GLY A 155 5.39 7.61 20.36
N THR A 156 5.94 7.87 19.16
CA THR A 156 5.39 8.84 18.20
C THR A 156 4.59 8.12 17.10
N THR A 157 3.63 8.81 16.49
CA THR A 157 2.92 8.27 15.34
C THR A 157 3.76 8.47 14.07
N VAL A 158 3.97 7.40 13.31
CA VAL A 158 4.74 7.36 12.06
C VAL A 158 3.95 6.66 10.96
N ASP A 159 4.29 6.91 9.70
CA ASP A 159 3.62 6.26 8.58
C ASP A 159 4.04 4.78 8.44
N ASP A 160 3.08 3.88 8.24
CA ASP A 160 3.28 2.44 8.14
C ASP A 160 3.65 2.00 6.72
N TRP A 161 4.89 2.31 6.35
CA TRP A 161 5.46 1.90 5.07
C TRP A 161 5.58 0.39 4.89
N ASP A 162 5.80 -0.36 5.99
CA ASP A 162 5.90 -1.81 5.92
C ASP A 162 4.55 -2.45 5.61
N GLY A 163 3.48 -2.00 6.27
CA GLY A 163 2.11 -2.43 5.99
C GLY A 163 1.70 -2.08 4.56
N TYR A 164 2.03 -0.87 4.10
CA TYR A 164 1.80 -0.45 2.72
C TYR A 164 2.46 -1.39 1.70
N PHE A 165 3.77 -1.65 1.82
CA PHE A 165 4.46 -2.54 0.89
C PHE A 165 4.04 -4.00 1.04
N LEU A 166 3.58 -4.42 2.22
CA LEU A 166 3.08 -5.78 2.44
C LEU A 166 1.77 -6.02 1.68
N LYS A 167 0.86 -5.04 1.65
CA LYS A 167 -0.36 -5.09 0.83
C LYS A 167 -0.01 -5.22 -0.66
N ILE A 168 1.01 -4.50 -1.14
CA ILE A 168 1.51 -4.63 -2.52
C ILE A 168 2.07 -6.03 -2.79
N ASP A 169 2.93 -6.55 -1.92
CA ASP A 169 3.50 -7.89 -2.08
C ASP A 169 2.40 -8.98 -2.06
N ALA A 170 1.34 -8.81 -1.26
CA ALA A 170 0.21 -9.73 -1.22
C ALA A 170 -0.54 -9.78 -2.57
N ILE A 171 -0.74 -8.62 -3.21
CA ILE A 171 -1.31 -8.56 -4.57
C ILE A 171 -0.43 -9.30 -5.56
N ILE A 172 0.88 -9.05 -5.54
CA ILE A 172 1.84 -9.69 -6.46
C ILE A 172 1.88 -11.21 -6.23
N ALA A 173 1.74 -11.67 -4.99
CA ALA A 173 1.74 -13.08 -4.64
C ALA A 173 0.45 -13.81 -5.07
N ALA A 174 -0.67 -13.08 -5.18
CA ALA A 174 -1.93 -13.63 -5.70
C ALA A 174 -1.92 -13.82 -7.23
N LEU A 175 -0.95 -13.23 -7.93
CA LEU A 175 -0.80 -13.32 -9.38
C LEU A 175 0.22 -14.38 -9.79
N GLU A 176 -0.10 -15.13 -10.85
CA GLU A 176 0.79 -16.13 -11.45
C GLU A 176 1.11 -15.80 -12.92
N GLY A 177 2.29 -16.24 -13.37
CA GLY A 177 2.71 -16.17 -14.78
C GLY A 177 2.79 -14.74 -15.33
N ALA A 178 2.37 -14.56 -16.59
CA ALA A 178 2.46 -13.30 -17.32
C ALA A 178 1.71 -12.13 -16.65
N ASN A 179 0.56 -12.41 -16.01
CA ASN A 179 -0.22 -11.37 -15.31
C ASN A 179 0.55 -10.75 -14.15
N ARG A 180 1.38 -11.55 -13.47
CA ARG A 180 2.25 -11.08 -12.40
C ARG A 180 3.31 -10.12 -12.94
N ASP A 181 3.96 -10.50 -14.04
CA ASP A 181 5.02 -9.69 -14.64
C ASP A 181 4.47 -8.38 -15.20
N ASP A 182 3.32 -8.41 -15.87
CA ASP A 182 2.62 -7.21 -16.36
C ASP A 182 2.23 -6.28 -15.20
N PHE A 183 1.67 -6.83 -14.11
CA PHE A 183 1.31 -6.04 -12.94
C PHE A 183 2.54 -5.40 -12.28
N VAL A 184 3.62 -6.17 -12.11
CA VAL A 184 4.89 -5.66 -11.57
C VAL A 184 5.44 -4.54 -12.46
N GLN A 185 5.37 -4.68 -13.78
CA GLN A 185 5.79 -3.61 -14.70
C GLN A 185 4.94 -2.35 -14.55
N VAL A 186 3.61 -2.48 -14.41
CA VAL A 186 2.72 -1.32 -14.22
C VAL A 186 3.00 -0.59 -12.91
N ILE A 187 3.09 -1.31 -11.78
CA ILE A 187 3.36 -0.66 -10.49
C ILE A 187 4.76 -0.05 -10.44
N THR A 188 5.77 -0.73 -11.01
CA THR A 188 7.15 -0.24 -10.98
C THR A 188 7.38 0.91 -11.95
N LYS A 189 6.64 0.97 -13.07
CA LYS A 189 6.61 2.15 -13.94
C LYS A 189 6.12 3.39 -13.19
N ASN A 190 5.19 3.22 -12.26
CA ASN A 190 4.64 4.30 -11.45
C ASN A 190 5.47 4.62 -10.20
N MET A 191 6.58 3.91 -9.97
CA MET A 191 7.50 4.17 -8.87
C MET A 191 8.79 4.79 -9.38
N THR A 192 9.34 5.74 -8.64
CA THR A 192 10.68 6.24 -8.89
C THR A 192 11.74 5.25 -8.43
N ASP A 193 13.00 5.45 -8.81
CA ASP A 193 14.07 4.53 -8.46
C ASP A 193 14.35 4.49 -6.95
N LEU A 194 14.23 5.63 -6.27
CA LEU A 194 14.39 5.68 -4.81
C LEU A 194 13.20 5.01 -4.09
N GLU A 195 11.99 5.08 -4.67
CA GLU A 195 10.85 4.33 -4.18
C GLU A 195 11.02 2.81 -4.32
N LYS A 196 11.50 2.35 -5.48
CA LYS A 196 11.82 0.94 -5.73
C LYS A 196 12.89 0.45 -4.77
N LEU A 197 13.95 1.24 -4.56
CA LEU A 197 15.00 0.93 -3.61
C LEU A 197 14.43 0.77 -2.19
N ARG A 198 13.61 1.72 -1.74
CA ARG A 198 13.00 1.66 -0.41
C ARG A 198 12.10 0.44 -0.25
N TRP A 199 11.36 0.06 -1.29
CA TRP A 199 10.55 -1.15 -1.26
C TRP A 199 11.41 -2.42 -1.11
N GLN A 200 12.49 -2.54 -1.89
CA GLN A 200 13.42 -3.66 -1.81
C GLN A 200 14.11 -3.74 -0.45
N VAL A 201 14.57 -2.60 0.08
CA VAL A 201 15.21 -2.50 1.40
C VAL A 201 14.22 -2.80 2.51
N SER A 202 12.96 -2.34 2.42
CA SER A 202 11.91 -2.70 3.39
C SER A 202 11.70 -4.21 3.44
N LYS A 203 11.58 -4.85 2.27
CA LYS A 203 11.39 -6.30 2.15
C LYS A 203 12.56 -7.10 2.74
N ARG A 204 13.80 -6.69 2.46
CA ARG A 204 15.01 -7.42 2.89
C ARG A 204 15.39 -7.13 4.35
N TYR A 205 15.23 -5.90 4.81
CA TYR A 205 15.78 -5.44 6.09
C TYR A 205 14.72 -4.89 7.05
N PHE A 206 13.93 -3.88 6.64
CA PHE A 206 13.11 -3.12 7.60
C PHE A 206 11.97 -3.92 8.19
N ARG A 207 11.30 -4.79 7.43
CA ARG A 207 10.22 -5.62 7.97
C ARG A 207 10.70 -6.54 9.10
N GLY A 208 11.86 -7.17 8.91
CA GLY A 208 12.48 -8.00 9.94
C GLY A 208 12.88 -7.18 11.16
N TYR A 209 13.49 -6.03 10.93
CA TYR A 209 13.84 -5.09 11.99
C TYR A 209 12.62 -4.61 12.78
N ASN A 210 11.53 -4.22 12.12
CA ASN A 210 10.34 -3.67 12.76
C ASN A 210 9.49 -4.74 13.46
N ARG A 211 9.46 -5.97 12.94
CA ARG A 211 8.81 -7.13 13.60
C ARG A 211 9.49 -7.57 14.90
N ARG A 212 10.66 -7.00 15.27
CA ARG A 212 11.29 -7.23 16.59
C ARG A 212 10.32 -6.96 17.74
N GLN A 213 9.41 -6.00 17.55
CA GLN A 213 8.40 -5.60 18.54
C GLN A 213 7.48 -6.77 18.90
N GLU A 214 6.89 -7.42 17.89
CA GLU A 214 6.04 -8.61 18.08
C GLU A 214 6.82 -9.76 18.71
N ALA A 215 8.05 -10.01 18.25
CA ALA A 215 8.90 -11.05 18.81
C ALA A 215 9.20 -10.81 20.30
N ILE A 216 9.48 -9.57 20.70
CA ILE A 216 9.73 -9.19 22.10
C ILE A 216 8.48 -9.37 22.95
N ILE A 217 7.32 -8.89 22.47
CA ILE A 217 6.03 -9.04 23.17
C ILE A 217 5.78 -10.52 23.48
N VAL A 218 5.91 -11.40 22.48
CA VAL A 218 5.60 -12.82 22.62
C VAL A 218 6.60 -13.57 23.50
N THR A 219 7.88 -13.18 23.47
CA THR A 219 8.96 -13.94 24.15
C THR A 219 9.28 -13.46 25.56
N GLN A 220 9.00 -12.19 25.90
CA GLN A 220 9.49 -11.59 27.15
C GLN A 220 8.40 -11.07 28.09
N PHE A 221 7.15 -11.08 27.65
CA PHE A 221 6.02 -10.56 28.41
C PHE A 221 4.95 -11.64 28.55
N THR A 222 4.35 -11.71 29.73
CA THR A 222 3.23 -12.61 30.04
C THR A 222 1.98 -12.23 29.25
N GLU A 223 1.04 -13.16 29.05
CA GLU A 223 -0.20 -12.88 28.30
C GLU A 223 -0.97 -11.65 28.82
N VAL A 224 -0.98 -11.46 30.15
CA VAL A 224 -1.61 -10.30 30.79
C VAL A 224 -0.88 -9.00 30.41
N GLU A 225 0.45 -8.99 30.50
CA GLU A 225 1.27 -7.84 30.09
C GLU A 225 1.13 -7.56 28.59
N GLN A 226 1.07 -8.60 27.74
CA GLN A 226 0.89 -8.45 26.30
C GLN A 226 -0.43 -7.74 25.96
N VAL A 227 -1.52 -8.03 26.68
CA VAL A 227 -2.80 -7.34 26.50
C VAL A 227 -2.66 -5.85 26.82
N GLN A 228 -1.96 -5.50 27.90
CA GLN A 228 -1.76 -4.10 28.28
C GLN A 228 -0.84 -3.36 27.30
N ILE A 229 0.21 -4.02 26.81
CA ILE A 229 1.06 -3.47 25.75
C ILE A 229 0.25 -3.26 24.47
N LYS A 230 -0.62 -4.20 24.07
CA LYS A 230 -1.52 -4.03 22.91
C LYS A 230 -2.50 -2.86 23.10
N LYS A 231 -3.06 -2.68 24.30
CA LYS A 231 -3.88 -1.49 24.63
C LYS A 231 -3.07 -0.19 24.53
N TRP A 232 -1.81 -0.21 24.92
CA TRP A 232 -0.94 0.95 24.75
C TRP A 232 -0.62 1.25 23.28
N ILE A 233 -0.42 0.24 22.45
CA ILE A 233 -0.10 0.44 21.02
C ILE A 233 -1.33 0.87 20.22
N PHE A 234 -2.46 0.18 20.40
CA PHE A 234 -3.64 0.28 19.54
C PHE A 234 -4.85 0.94 20.20
N GLY A 235 -4.83 1.14 21.52
CA GLY A 235 -5.97 1.69 22.26
C GLY A 235 -6.13 3.20 22.10
N THR A 236 -7.22 3.70 22.69
CA THR A 236 -7.56 5.11 22.83
C THR A 236 -6.57 5.86 23.73
N PRO A 237 -6.47 7.21 23.66
CA PRO A 237 -5.55 7.97 24.51
C PRO A 237 -5.66 7.63 26.01
N ALA A 238 -6.88 7.48 26.51
CA ALA A 238 -7.15 7.08 27.90
C ALA A 238 -6.62 5.66 28.22
N GLU A 239 -6.79 4.70 27.31
CA GLU A 239 -6.22 3.35 27.48
C GLU A 239 -4.70 3.35 27.45
N ARG A 240 -4.08 4.22 26.63
CA ARG A 240 -2.62 4.36 26.58
C ARG A 240 -2.07 4.93 27.87
N ASP A 241 -2.70 5.96 28.41
CA ASP A 241 -2.27 6.58 29.67
C ASP A 241 -2.47 5.62 30.84
N ALA A 242 -3.59 4.88 30.88
CA ALA A 242 -3.80 3.83 31.87
C ALA A 242 -2.72 2.73 31.77
N ALA A 243 -2.40 2.28 30.56
CA ALA A 243 -1.38 1.24 30.35
C ALA A 243 0.03 1.69 30.75
N ARG A 244 0.36 2.99 30.59
CA ARG A 244 1.64 3.56 31.05
C ARG A 244 1.84 3.46 32.56
N GLU A 245 0.76 3.48 33.33
CA GLU A 245 0.84 3.45 34.79
C GLU A 245 1.03 2.04 35.37
N ILE A 246 0.84 0.99 34.58
CA ILE A 246 0.92 -0.40 35.01
C ILE A 246 2.35 -0.77 35.41
N LEU A 247 2.46 -1.40 36.58
CA LEU A 247 3.71 -1.94 37.10
C LEU A 247 3.80 -3.44 36.84
N ARG A 248 5.01 -3.92 36.60
CA ARG A 248 5.35 -5.34 36.60
C ARG A 248 5.57 -5.83 38.03
N ASP A 249 5.72 -7.14 38.18
CA ASP A 249 5.98 -7.80 39.47
C ASP A 249 7.29 -7.34 40.14
N ASP A 250 8.26 -6.88 39.33
CA ASP A 250 9.53 -6.32 39.80
C ASP A 250 9.45 -4.82 40.20
N GLY A 251 8.26 -4.22 40.13
CA GLY A 251 8.01 -2.82 40.44
C GLY A 251 8.38 -1.83 39.33
N THR A 252 8.85 -2.29 38.18
CA THR A 252 9.13 -1.42 37.03
C THR A 252 7.86 -1.11 36.22
N LYS A 253 7.83 0.05 35.54
CA LYS A 253 6.72 0.40 34.64
C LYS A 253 6.76 -0.51 33.41
N LEU A 254 5.64 -1.19 33.13
CA LEU A 254 5.54 -2.18 32.05
C LEU A 254 5.94 -1.61 30.69
N ILE A 255 5.38 -0.44 30.34
CA ILE A 255 5.67 0.20 29.04
C ILE A 255 7.13 0.63 28.96
N SER A 256 7.71 1.17 30.04
CA SER A 256 9.13 1.54 30.07
C SER A 256 10.05 0.33 29.85
N ALA A 257 9.75 -0.80 30.50
CA ALA A 257 10.48 -2.05 30.29
C ALA A 257 10.37 -2.55 28.84
N TYR A 258 9.16 -2.50 28.27
CA TYR A 258 8.93 -2.87 26.87
C TYR A 258 9.72 -1.99 25.89
N GLN A 259 9.65 -0.67 26.03
CA GLN A 259 10.38 0.26 25.17
C GLN A 259 11.89 0.08 25.29
N SER A 260 12.40 -0.08 26.51
CA SER A 260 13.82 -0.37 26.76
C SER A 260 14.28 -1.63 26.02
N GLN A 261 13.47 -2.69 26.07
CA GLN A 261 13.80 -3.95 25.41
C GLN A 261 13.78 -3.83 23.88
N ILE A 262 12.81 -3.10 23.30
CA ILE A 262 12.78 -2.81 21.86
C ILE A 262 14.05 -2.09 21.43
N ARG A 263 14.44 -1.07 22.20
CA ARG A 263 15.63 -0.26 21.91
C ARG A 263 16.91 -1.09 21.96
N ILE A 264 17.10 -1.88 23.02
CA ILE A 264 18.27 -2.77 23.18
C ILE A 264 18.33 -3.78 22.03
N THR A 265 17.20 -4.42 21.72
CA THR A 265 17.13 -5.41 20.64
C THR A 265 17.41 -4.76 19.28
N GLY A 266 16.87 -3.56 19.04
CA GLY A 266 17.14 -2.77 17.84
C GLY A 266 18.62 -2.42 17.69
N GLN A 267 19.26 -1.95 18.76
CA GLN A 267 20.70 -1.67 18.78
C GLN A 267 21.53 -2.94 18.50
N ASN A 268 21.15 -4.08 19.07
CA ASN A 268 21.84 -5.34 18.83
C ASN A 268 21.72 -5.79 17.36
N LEU A 269 20.53 -5.71 16.77
CA LEU A 269 20.33 -6.04 15.35
C LEU A 269 21.19 -5.15 14.44
N ARG A 270 21.26 -3.85 14.75
CA ARG A 270 22.09 -2.88 14.03
C ARG A 270 23.59 -3.18 14.15
N LYS A 271 24.06 -3.62 15.32
CA LYS A 271 25.45 -4.06 15.51
C LYS A 271 25.78 -5.34 14.75
N ILE A 272 24.82 -6.27 14.67
CA ILE A 272 25.02 -7.58 14.02
C ILE A 272 24.99 -7.44 12.50
N SER A 273 24.17 -6.54 11.96
CA SER A 273 24.04 -6.32 10.51
C SER A 273 24.42 -4.89 10.13
N PRO A 274 25.67 -4.66 9.70
CA PRO A 274 26.10 -3.36 9.18
C PRO A 274 25.30 -2.89 7.97
N GLU A 275 24.84 -3.80 7.11
CA GLU A 275 23.98 -3.48 5.96
C GLU A 275 22.66 -2.86 6.41
N LEU A 276 21.98 -3.47 7.39
CA LEU A 276 20.74 -2.95 7.96
C LEU A 276 20.96 -1.57 8.59
N ASP A 277 22.01 -1.41 9.39
CA ASP A 277 22.31 -0.16 10.08
C ASP A 277 22.61 0.98 9.09
N ALA A 278 23.37 0.68 8.03
CA ALA A 278 23.61 1.61 6.94
C ALA A 278 22.32 2.02 6.21
N TRP A 279 21.40 1.08 5.95
CA TRP A 279 20.11 1.39 5.32
C TRP A 279 19.16 2.19 6.23
N LEU A 280 19.14 1.88 7.53
CA LEU A 280 18.38 2.65 8.51
C LEU A 280 18.88 4.10 8.56
N GLN A 281 20.19 4.30 8.50
CA GLN A 281 20.79 5.63 8.39
C GLN A 281 20.48 6.30 7.05
N PHE A 282 20.62 5.57 5.94
CA PHE A 282 20.38 6.08 4.58
C PHE A 282 18.96 6.67 4.47
N PHE A 283 17.97 5.96 5.01
CA PHE A 283 16.57 6.40 5.04
C PHE A 283 16.21 7.31 6.23
N GLU A 284 17.20 7.75 7.00
CA GLU A 284 17.05 8.60 8.20
C GLU A 284 15.99 8.07 9.19
N ILE A 285 15.88 6.74 9.28
CA ILE A 285 15.13 6.05 10.35
C ILE A 285 15.94 6.11 11.65
N THR A 286 17.26 6.18 11.53
CA THR A 286 18.19 6.44 12.64
C THR A 286 19.06 7.66 12.32
N GLU A 287 19.57 8.32 13.37
CA GLU A 287 20.38 9.54 13.24
C GLU A 287 21.87 9.28 12.96
N SER A 288 22.39 8.14 13.40
CA SER A 288 23.78 7.72 13.17
C SER A 288 23.89 6.20 13.03
N THR A 289 24.98 5.72 12.43
CA THR A 289 25.39 4.31 12.42
C THR A 289 26.11 3.93 13.72
N LEU A 290 26.05 2.64 14.11
CA LEU A 290 26.69 2.10 15.32
C LEU A 290 28.08 1.50 15.06
N SER A 291 28.49 1.33 13.80
CA SER A 291 29.78 0.74 13.44
C SER A 291 30.43 1.44 12.24
N ASP A 292 31.76 1.38 12.17
CA ASP A 292 32.52 1.95 11.04
C ASP A 292 32.19 1.24 9.71
N ALA A 293 31.95 -0.07 9.76
CA ALA A 293 31.55 -0.84 8.58
C ALA A 293 30.20 -0.34 8.02
N ALA A 294 29.23 -0.04 8.89
CA ALA A 294 27.96 0.55 8.48
C ALA A 294 28.14 1.99 7.96
N ALA A 295 29.04 2.77 8.55
CA ALA A 295 29.34 4.12 8.06
C ALA A 295 29.93 4.11 6.63
N ILE A 296 30.82 3.16 6.33
CA ILE A 296 31.37 2.95 4.99
C ILE A 296 30.26 2.59 4.01
N LEU A 297 29.44 1.58 4.35
CA LEU A 297 28.31 1.16 3.51
C LEU A 297 27.29 2.29 3.27
N TYR A 298 27.01 3.09 4.30
CA TYR A 298 26.12 4.25 4.18
C TYR A 298 26.62 5.25 3.13
N LEU A 299 27.92 5.57 3.15
CA LEU A 299 28.53 6.46 2.16
C LEU A 299 28.52 5.84 0.76
N GLU A 300 28.76 4.53 0.65
CA GLU A 300 28.65 3.79 -0.61
C GLU A 300 27.22 3.86 -1.15
N TYR A 301 26.21 3.58 -0.33
CA TYR A 301 24.80 3.66 -0.73
C TYR A 301 24.40 5.05 -1.20
N ARG A 302 24.85 6.11 -0.51
CA ARG A 302 24.62 7.50 -0.97
C ARG A 302 25.24 7.73 -2.34
N ARG A 303 26.51 7.39 -2.52
CA ARG A 303 27.22 7.53 -3.78
C ARG A 303 26.54 6.77 -4.92
N ASP A 304 26.19 5.51 -4.69
CA ASP A 304 25.60 4.61 -5.68
C ASP A 304 24.20 5.07 -6.11
N ASN A 305 23.51 5.85 -5.27
CA ASN A 305 22.21 6.46 -5.57
C ASN A 305 22.30 7.94 -5.99
N GLY A 306 23.51 8.45 -6.23
CA GLY A 306 23.75 9.83 -6.67
C GLY A 306 23.42 10.89 -5.62
N ILE A 307 23.38 10.51 -4.34
CA ILE A 307 23.10 11.41 -3.23
C ILE A 307 24.42 11.98 -2.72
N ARG A 308 24.51 13.32 -2.68
CA ARG A 308 25.71 14.00 -2.18
C ARG A 308 26.00 13.62 -0.72
N PRO A 309 27.28 13.54 -0.31
CA PRO A 309 27.67 13.16 1.05
C PRO A 309 27.03 14.03 2.14
#